data_AF-A0A836H014-F1
#
_entry.id   AF-A0A836H014-F1
#
_cell.length_a   1.000
_cell.length_b   1.000
_cell.length_c   1.000
_cell.angle_alpha   90.00
_cell.angle_beta   90.00
_cell.angle_gamma   90.00
#
_symmetry.space_group_name_H-M   'P 1'
#
loop_
_entity.id
_entity.type
_entity.pdbx_description
1 polymer ?
#
loop_
_entity_poly.entity_id
_entity_poly.type
_entity_poly.pdbx_seq_one_letter_code
_entity_poly.pdbx_strand_id
1 'polypeptide(L)'
;MTTTHKKITIGLSGGCELLFNKEASLTLTNVVPAGATVSDLIGILQRDYIKERPHLFADAAGANVLPGILILVNDCDAEVLGGVAYVLEDGDEVEFVSTLHGG
;
A
#
# COMPACT_ATOMS: atom_id res chain seq x y z
N MET A 1 -7.15 10.50 -21.58
CA MET A 1 -7.27 10.82 -20.14
C MET A 1 -7.24 9.49 -19.42
N THR A 2 -6.24 9.24 -18.57
CA THR A 2 -6.21 8.05 -17.73
C THR A 2 -7.25 8.23 -16.62
N THR A 3 -8.25 7.36 -16.58
CA THR A 3 -9.23 7.32 -15.49
C THR A 3 -8.51 6.90 -14.21
N THR A 4 -8.77 7.59 -13.11
CA THR A 4 -8.25 7.25 -11.78
C THR A 4 -9.41 6.96 -10.82
N HIS A 5 -9.14 6.17 -9.78
CA HIS A 5 -10.06 5.97 -8.67
C HIS A 5 -10.27 7.31 -7.95
N LYS A 6 -11.51 7.61 -7.58
CA LYS A 6 -11.86 8.83 -6.84
C LYS A 6 -11.21 8.80 -5.48
N LYS A 7 -11.15 7.64 -4.83
CA LYS A 7 -10.57 7.49 -3.50
C LYS A 7 -10.01 6.07 -3.29
N ILE A 8 -8.79 5.99 -2.77
CA ILE A 8 -8.25 4.80 -2.11
C ILE A 8 -7.75 5.22 -0.73
N THR A 9 -8.08 4.44 0.30
CA THR A 9 -7.59 4.67 1.67
C THR A 9 -6.42 3.74 1.94
N ILE A 10 -5.36 4.26 2.55
CA ILE A 10 -4.21 3.47 2.99
C ILE A 10 -4.16 3.49 4.51
N GLY A 11 -4.13 2.32 5.12
CA GLY A 11 -3.86 2.13 6.54
C GLY A 11 -2.40 1.73 6.77
N LEU A 12 -1.78 2.23 7.84
CA LEU A 12 -0.39 1.97 8.18
C LEU A 12 -0.29 1.66 9.67
N SER A 13 0.23 0.46 9.99
CA SER A 13 0.37 0.02 11.37
C SER A 13 1.58 -0.91 11.56
N GLY A 14 1.87 -1.25 12.81
CA GLY A 14 2.99 -2.13 13.17
C GLY A 14 4.37 -1.49 12.96
N GLY A 15 4.46 -0.16 12.85
CA GLY A 15 5.69 0.58 12.57
C GLY A 15 5.81 1.04 11.12
N CYS A 16 4.90 0.63 10.22
CA CYS A 16 4.85 1.13 8.85
C CYS A 16 4.61 2.65 8.80
N GLU A 17 3.86 3.20 9.76
CA GLU A 17 3.58 4.63 9.88
C GLU A 17 4.87 5.48 9.96
N LEU A 18 5.96 4.93 10.49
CA LEU A 18 7.25 5.62 10.60
C LEU A 18 7.85 5.97 9.23
N LEU A 19 7.56 5.17 8.20
CA LEU A 19 8.03 5.40 6.83
C LEU A 19 7.26 6.54 6.13
N PHE A 20 6.06 6.83 6.63
CA PHE A 20 5.13 7.82 6.10
C PHE A 20 4.96 9.00 7.07
N ASN A 21 6.06 9.48 7.66
CA ASN A 21 6.05 10.66 8.54
C ASN A 21 5.14 10.52 9.78
N LYS A 22 5.03 9.29 10.32
CA LYS A 22 4.18 8.94 11.47
C LYS A 22 2.68 9.11 11.21
N GLU A 23 2.27 9.12 9.94
CA GLU A 23 0.87 9.09 9.56
C GLU A 23 0.38 7.63 9.58
N ALA A 24 -0.68 7.37 10.35
CA ALA A 24 -1.31 6.05 10.42
C ALA A 24 -2.28 5.78 9.26
N SER A 25 -2.65 6.82 8.50
CA SER A 25 -3.52 6.67 7.35
C SER A 25 -3.28 7.77 6.32
N LEU A 26 -3.37 7.40 5.04
CA LEU A 26 -3.30 8.29 3.89
C LEU A 26 -4.56 8.11 3.04
N THR A 27 -5.04 9.18 2.41
CA THR A 27 -6.12 9.08 1.41
C THR A 27 -5.60 9.57 0.06
N LEU A 28 -5.66 8.69 -0.93
CA LEU A 28 -5.26 8.98 -2.31
C LEU A 28 -6.49 9.30 -3.15
N THR A 29 -6.63 10.56 -3.56
CA THR A 29 -7.78 11.05 -4.33
C THR A 29 -7.37 11.33 -5.78
N ASN A 30 -7.98 10.65 -6.75
CA ASN A 30 -7.65 10.77 -8.19
C ASN A 30 -6.19 10.47 -8.54
N VAL A 31 -5.50 9.66 -7.74
CA VAL A 31 -4.07 9.29 -7.94
C VAL A 31 -3.93 7.92 -8.57
N VAL A 32 -4.62 6.92 -8.02
CA VAL A 32 -4.47 5.51 -8.42
C VAL A 32 -5.21 5.29 -9.75
N PRO A 33 -4.55 4.81 -10.83
CA PRO A 33 -5.22 4.53 -12.10
C PRO A 33 -6.30 3.45 -11.97
N ALA A 34 -7.37 3.59 -12.76
CA ALA A 34 -8.38 2.54 -12.88
C ALA A 34 -7.76 1.27 -13.47
N GLY A 35 -7.99 0.12 -12.80
CA GLY A 35 -7.39 -1.16 -13.18
C GLY A 35 -5.98 -1.38 -12.63
N ALA A 36 -5.48 -0.47 -11.78
CA ALA A 36 -4.23 -0.68 -11.05
C ALA A 36 -4.37 -1.83 -10.06
N THR A 37 -3.28 -2.56 -9.86
CA THR A 37 -3.18 -3.63 -8.88
C THR A 37 -2.62 -3.12 -7.55
N VAL A 38 -2.67 -3.96 -6.51
CA VAL A 38 -1.94 -3.73 -5.25
C VAL A 38 -0.45 -3.53 -5.51
N SER A 39 0.16 -4.29 -6.45
CA SER A 39 1.55 -4.08 -6.88
C SER A 39 1.79 -2.68 -7.41
N ASP A 40 0.89 -2.15 -8.24
CA ASP A 40 1.02 -0.79 -8.78
C ASP A 40 0.91 0.26 -7.67
N LEU A 41 0.01 0.04 -6.70
CA LEU A 41 -0.15 0.90 -5.53
C LEU A 41 1.12 0.92 -4.67
N ILE A 42 1.76 -0.24 -4.43
CA ILE A 42 3.04 -0.32 -3.72
C ILE A 42 4.09 0.55 -4.42
N GLY A 43 4.21 0.45 -5.74
CA GLY A 43 5.13 1.26 -6.53
C GLY A 43 4.83 2.77 -6.45
N ILE A 44 3.55 3.16 -6.46
CA ILE A 44 3.13 4.55 -6.26
C ILE A 44 3.56 5.05 -4.88
N LEU A 45 3.27 4.28 -3.82
CA LEU A 45 3.61 4.64 -2.46
C LEU A 45 5.13 4.76 -2.26
N GLN A 46 5.89 3.79 -2.76
CA GLN A 46 7.35 3.76 -2.65
C GLN A 46 8.00 4.97 -3.32
N ARG A 47 7.49 5.37 -4.49
CA ARG A 47 8.05 6.48 -5.28
C ARG A 47 7.69 7.85 -4.72
N ASP A 48 6.43 8.05 -4.34
CA ASP A 48 5.89 9.41 -4.14
C ASP A 48 5.57 9.73 -2.66
N TYR A 49 5.27 8.70 -1.85
CA TYR A 49 4.69 8.88 -0.51
C TYR A 49 5.63 8.54 0.64
N ILE A 50 6.57 7.61 0.45
CA ILE A 50 7.57 7.31 1.48
C ILE A 50 8.60 8.42 1.55
N LYS A 51 8.82 8.95 2.76
CA LYS A 51 9.80 10.03 3.01
C LYS A 51 11.11 9.52 3.57
N GLU A 52 11.08 8.39 4.28
CA GLU A 52 12.26 7.81 4.91
C GLU A 52 12.44 6.35 4.50
N ARG A 53 13.64 5.99 4.04
CA ARG A 53 14.08 4.61 3.79
C ARG A 53 13.07 3.74 2.99
N PRO A 54 12.74 4.10 1.74
CA PRO A 54 11.77 3.36 0.89
C PRO A 54 12.14 1.89 0.64
N HIS A 55 13.41 1.53 0.77
CA HIS A 55 13.89 0.16 0.70
C HIS A 55 13.49 -0.72 1.90
N LEU A 56 12.88 -0.15 2.95
CA LEU A 56 12.33 -0.89 4.10
C LEU A 56 10.85 -1.23 3.94
N PHE A 57 10.18 -0.68 2.93
CA PHE A 57 8.76 -0.93 2.68
C PHE A 57 8.55 -1.98 1.59
N ALA A 58 9.24 -1.80 0.46
CA ALA A 58 9.05 -2.60 -0.73
C ALA A 58 10.39 -3.06 -1.33
N ASP A 59 10.31 -4.11 -2.14
CA ASP A 59 11.44 -4.60 -2.91
C ASP A 59 12.00 -3.53 -3.88
N ALA A 60 13.16 -3.82 -4.47
CA ALA A 60 13.82 -2.88 -5.39
C ALA A 60 13.02 -2.61 -6.68
N ALA A 61 12.07 -3.48 -7.03
CA ALA A 61 11.20 -3.30 -8.18
C ALA A 61 9.94 -2.49 -7.84
N GLY A 62 9.64 -2.29 -6.55
CA GLY A 62 8.40 -1.67 -6.08
C GLY A 62 7.17 -2.52 -6.37
N ALA A 63 7.33 -3.83 -6.57
CA ALA A 63 6.25 -4.73 -6.95
C ALA A 63 5.65 -5.46 -5.74
N ASN A 64 6.47 -5.73 -4.72
CA ASN A 64 6.04 -6.38 -3.49
C ASN A 64 6.55 -5.61 -2.27
N VAL A 65 5.83 -5.77 -1.15
CA VAL A 65 6.32 -5.34 0.16
C VAL A 65 7.45 -6.26 0.64
N LEU A 66 8.28 -5.78 1.57
CA LEU A 66 9.28 -6.63 2.20
C LEU A 66 8.63 -7.76 3.02
N PRO A 67 9.32 -8.92 3.15
CA PRO A 67 8.87 -9.98 4.06
C PRO A 67 8.58 -9.43 5.46
N GLY A 68 7.49 -9.88 6.07
CA GLY A 68 7.03 -9.40 7.37
C GLY A 68 6.28 -8.06 7.33
N ILE A 69 5.76 -7.68 6.16
CA ILE A 69 4.65 -6.73 6.04
C ILE A 69 3.46 -7.51 5.48
N LEU A 70 2.34 -7.49 6.21
CA LEU A 70 1.06 -8.04 5.78
C LEU A 70 0.28 -6.97 5.02
N ILE A 71 -0.44 -7.38 3.98
CA ILE A 71 -1.33 -6.51 3.21
C ILE A 71 -2.77 -6.98 3.44
N LEU A 72 -3.63 -6.07 3.86
CA LEU A 72 -5.08 -6.30 3.91
C LEU A 72 -5.77 -5.42 2.88
N VAL A 73 -6.77 -5.94 2.19
CA VAL A 73 -7.71 -5.17 1.38
C VAL A 73 -9.10 -5.33 1.99
N ASN A 74 -9.70 -4.23 2.43
CA ASN A 74 -11.00 -4.20 3.11
C ASN A 74 -11.09 -5.23 4.25
N ASP A 75 -10.13 -5.19 5.18
CA ASP A 75 -9.98 -6.10 6.32
C ASP A 75 -9.76 -7.59 5.97
N CYS A 76 -9.52 -7.90 4.70
CA CYS A 76 -9.29 -9.26 4.22
C CYS A 76 -7.83 -9.43 3.79
N ASP A 77 -7.22 -10.56 4.13
CA ASP A 77 -5.84 -10.86 3.72
C ASP A 77 -5.72 -10.83 2.18
N ALA A 78 -4.82 -10.00 1.66
CA ALA A 78 -4.66 -9.85 0.23
C ALA A 78 -4.33 -11.19 -0.45
N GLU A 79 -3.59 -12.10 0.20
CA GLU A 79 -3.23 -13.41 -0.35
C GLU A 79 -4.46 -14.24 -0.75
N VAL A 80 -5.58 -14.13 -0.03
CA VAL A 80 -6.83 -14.84 -0.40
C VAL A 80 -7.60 -14.17 -1.54
N LEU A 81 -7.29 -12.90 -1.82
CA LEU A 81 -7.90 -12.09 -2.88
C LEU A 81 -7.05 -12.07 -4.17
N GLY A 82 -5.95 -12.81 -4.22
CA GLY A 82 -5.01 -12.82 -5.36
C GLY A 82 -3.69 -12.07 -5.10
N GLY A 83 -3.43 -11.70 -3.86
CA GLY A 83 -2.20 -11.06 -3.38
C GLY A 83 -1.99 -9.70 -4.04
N VAL A 84 -0.74 -9.44 -4.41
CA VAL A 84 -0.35 -8.19 -5.09
C VAL A 84 -1.00 -8.00 -6.47
N ALA A 85 -1.58 -9.06 -7.06
CA ALA A 85 -2.28 -9.00 -8.34
C ALA A 85 -3.76 -8.61 -8.22
N TYR A 86 -4.28 -8.44 -7.00
CA TYR A 86 -5.63 -7.92 -6.79
C TYR A 86 -5.78 -6.56 -7.47
N VAL A 87 -6.83 -6.40 -8.29
CA VAL A 87 -7.15 -5.15 -8.99
C VAL A 87 -7.99 -4.28 -8.08
N LEU A 88 -7.52 -3.07 -7.80
CA LEU A 88 -8.16 -2.14 -6.88
C LEU A 88 -9.48 -1.61 -7.45
N GLU A 89 -10.42 -1.39 -6.55
CA GLU A 89 -11.72 -0.77 -6.83
C GLU A 89 -11.83 0.61 -6.17
N ASP A 90 -12.73 1.46 -6.68
CA ASP A 90 -12.96 2.77 -6.09
C ASP A 90 -13.52 2.64 -4.67
N GLY A 91 -12.85 3.27 -3.71
CA GLY A 91 -13.23 3.23 -2.30
C GLY A 91 -12.52 2.16 -1.48
N ASP A 92 -11.68 1.31 -2.08
CA ASP A 92 -10.92 0.29 -1.35
C ASP A 92 -10.06 0.89 -0.24
N GLU A 93 -9.96 0.12 0.86
CA GLU A 93 -9.03 0.36 1.95
C GLU A 93 -7.93 -0.71 1.93
N VAL A 94 -6.68 -0.27 1.82
CA VAL A 94 -5.51 -1.14 1.79
C VAL A 94 -4.65 -0.87 3.02
N GLU A 95 -4.53 -1.84 3.92
CA GLU A 95 -3.69 -1.71 5.11
C GLU A 95 -2.35 -2.43 4.94
N PHE A 96 -1.26 -1.76 5.33
CA PHE A 96 0.07 -2.35 5.44
C PHE A 96 0.46 -2.46 6.91
N VAL A 97 0.66 -3.69 7.39
CA VAL A 97 0.96 -3.99 8.79
C VAL A 97 2.34 -4.63 8.88
N SER A 98 3.34 -3.94 9.45
CA SER A 98 4.62 -4.61 9.71
C SER A 98 4.50 -5.55 10.92
N THR A 99 4.84 -6.81 10.71
CA THR A 99 4.87 -7.86 11.75
C THR A 99 6.27 -8.07 12.32
N LEU A 100 7.29 -7.39 11.77
CA LEU A 100 8.70 -7.53 12.15
C LEU A 100 9.18 -6.48 13.15
N HIS A 101 8.58 -5.30 13.20
CA HIS A 101 9.07 -4.17 13.99
C HIS A 101 8.45 -4.06 15.40
N GLY A 102 7.93 -5.18 15.93
CA GLY A 102 7.44 -5.27 17.30
C GLY A 102 8.57 -5.42 18.31
N GLY A 103 9.30 -4.33 18.61
CA GLY A 103 10.35 -4.29 19.63
C GLY A 103 11.22 -3.05 19.61
#